data_AF-A0A3N1DCQ3-F1
#
_entry.id   AF-A0A3N1DCQ3-F1
#
_cell.length_a   1.000
_cell.length_b   1.000
_cell.length_c   1.000
_cell.angle_alpha   90.00
_cell.angle_beta   90.00
_cell.angle_gamma   90.00
#
_symmetry.space_group_name_H-M   'P 1'
#
loop_
_entity.id
_entity.type
_entity.pdbx_description
1 polymer ?
#
loop_
_entity_poly.entity_id
_entity_poly.type
_entity_poly.pdbx_seq_one_letter_code
_entity_poly.pdbx_strand_id
1 'polypeptide(L)'
;MTALVRGANAPLRASRLTVTHTCAVPADLSALLVGRDLRVRTDDDLVFYNAPAGPGVRWSQEALEIDLAALPRDVHAVLVALSLGDGAPFATVPAPTVLVDGHTFAMGGLGEETALVALELYRRAGEWKVRAVGQGYAGGLAALLADHGVEVADPGPQESPQPRALPDPVMPDPGTPDPVESDPIASDPFASDPFGGAPQNGSQDAPQDGAVPFVDRVWMVWEDASRSLDSYRGSLEHALGVRDQEVTGQAPRGRAQELMDAGMERLTADMAQLATELAVHEGVVGAEVSPFAGPSWLTWQPSDQVGQGLLLGHLDADEVSTLRIPLILRVPFGRPVWIDRGTAPGDAAAFAWSLVTRFLAAVPPGAVALDVIDPTGLSGAGWLNGLPGPSRDLLCGGGVAVGAEAGRRLDRLLDLVDLRAVGGEEQMFLDGAPPVRLVVVFDVGAALEEHGDRLIRLATEGPPLAVPVLLVETDTPTDESVRAMRIKMAGSTLPPSGGTLSDPWVGGSWTLTPDLLPDGAHDRPPALLSHVLNAHARVFG
;
A
#
# COMPACT_ATOMS: atom_id res chain seq x y z
N MET A 1 18.95 -32.36 -12.40
CA MET A 1 18.87 -30.95 -12.85
C MET A 1 19.99 -30.68 -13.83
N THR A 2 19.75 -29.88 -14.86
CA THR A 2 20.73 -29.54 -15.91
C THR A 2 21.05 -28.06 -15.84
N ALA A 3 22.31 -27.70 -15.62
CA ALA A 3 22.72 -26.29 -15.60
C ALA A 3 22.86 -25.76 -17.04
N LEU A 4 22.22 -24.63 -17.32
CA LEU A 4 22.33 -23.89 -18.56
C LEU A 4 23.38 -22.80 -18.42
N VAL A 5 24.10 -22.51 -19.50
CA VAL A 5 24.95 -21.33 -19.64
C VAL A 5 24.23 -20.29 -20.49
N ARG A 6 24.64 -19.01 -20.39
CA ARG A 6 24.06 -17.94 -21.20
C ARG A 6 24.07 -18.30 -22.70
N GLY A 7 22.91 -18.20 -23.36
CA GLY A 7 22.69 -18.58 -24.75
C GLY A 7 22.39 -20.06 -25.00
N ALA A 8 22.51 -20.94 -23.99
CA ALA A 8 22.19 -22.36 -24.13
C ALA A 8 20.68 -22.57 -24.36
N ASN A 9 20.33 -23.58 -25.15
CA ASN A 9 18.95 -23.94 -25.45
C ASN A 9 18.71 -25.41 -25.09
N ALA A 10 17.58 -25.71 -24.45
CA ALA A 10 17.18 -27.07 -24.08
C ALA A 10 15.69 -27.33 -24.39
N PRO A 11 15.27 -28.58 -24.66
CA PRO A 11 13.86 -28.90 -24.82
C PRO A 11 13.12 -28.83 -23.47
N LEU A 12 11.87 -28.36 -23.50
CA LEU A 12 10.94 -28.47 -22.38
C LEU A 12 10.11 -29.75 -22.57
N ARG A 13 10.11 -30.63 -21.57
CA ARG A 13 9.48 -31.96 -21.61
C ARG A 13 8.06 -31.93 -21.07
N ALA A 14 7.77 -31.06 -20.10
CA ALA A 14 6.45 -30.89 -19.53
C ALA A 14 5.64 -29.82 -20.27
N SER A 15 4.32 -30.01 -20.35
CA SER A 15 3.39 -29.00 -20.89
C SER A 15 2.97 -27.96 -19.86
N ARG A 16 3.00 -28.33 -18.57
CA ARG A 16 2.81 -27.42 -17.43
C ARG A 16 4.14 -27.25 -16.71
N LEU A 17 4.55 -26.00 -16.59
CA LEU A 17 5.84 -25.63 -16.03
C LEU A 17 5.63 -24.79 -14.78
N THR A 18 6.52 -24.96 -13.82
CA THR A 18 6.66 -24.05 -12.68
C THR A 18 8.05 -23.45 -12.80
N VAL A 19 8.11 -22.12 -12.87
CA VAL A 19 9.35 -21.36 -12.86
C VAL A 19 9.51 -20.77 -11.47
N THR A 20 10.59 -21.11 -10.78
CA THR A 20 10.94 -20.52 -9.48
C THR A 20 12.28 -19.81 -9.58
N HIS A 21 12.57 -18.96 -8.61
CA HIS A 21 13.84 -18.27 -8.52
C HIS A 21 14.43 -18.38 -7.11
N THR A 22 15.73 -18.10 -7.00
CA THR A 22 16.44 -17.92 -5.74
C THR A 22 17.32 -16.70 -5.88
N CYS A 23 17.13 -15.72 -5.01
CA CYS A 23 17.93 -14.52 -4.91
C CYS A 23 18.22 -14.25 -3.42
N ALA A 24 19.32 -13.58 -3.13
CA ALA A 24 19.71 -13.26 -1.75
C ALA A 24 18.87 -12.13 -1.15
N VAL A 25 18.23 -11.34 -2.01
CA VAL A 25 17.29 -10.27 -1.67
C VAL A 25 15.94 -10.57 -2.33
N PRO A 26 14.83 -9.97 -1.86
CA PRO A 26 13.54 -10.10 -2.52
C PRO A 26 13.64 -9.65 -3.99
N ALA A 27 13.24 -10.53 -4.92
CA ALA A 27 13.20 -10.23 -6.34
C ALA A 27 11.83 -10.62 -6.91
N ASP A 28 11.28 -9.74 -7.75
CA ASP A 28 9.99 -9.97 -8.39
C ASP A 28 10.16 -10.78 -9.66
N LEU A 29 9.38 -11.85 -9.77
CA LEU A 29 9.28 -12.67 -10.95
C LEU A 29 8.14 -12.16 -11.84
N SER A 30 8.38 -11.96 -13.13
CA SER A 30 7.36 -11.54 -14.10
C SER A 30 7.47 -12.32 -15.40
N ALA A 31 6.36 -12.39 -16.15
CA ALA A 31 6.27 -13.04 -17.45
C ALA A 31 5.70 -12.08 -18.50
N LEU A 32 6.35 -12.01 -19.66
CA LEU A 32 5.82 -11.30 -20.83
C LEU A 32 5.49 -12.32 -21.92
N LEU A 33 4.23 -12.38 -22.33
CA LEU A 33 3.78 -13.21 -23.45
C LEU A 33 3.98 -12.40 -24.73
N VAL A 34 4.94 -12.81 -25.54
CA VAL A 34 5.39 -11.99 -26.67
C VAL A 34 5.15 -12.65 -28.03
N GLY A 35 4.88 -11.80 -29.02
CA GLY A 35 4.81 -12.16 -30.43
C GLY A 35 6.18 -12.47 -31.03
N ARG A 36 6.22 -12.64 -32.36
CA ARG A 36 7.47 -12.96 -33.10
C ARG A 36 8.49 -11.82 -33.12
N ASP A 37 8.03 -10.60 -32.88
CA ASP A 37 8.82 -9.39 -32.73
C ASP A 37 9.33 -9.20 -31.29
N LEU A 38 9.07 -10.16 -30.39
CA LEU A 38 9.36 -10.08 -28.97
C LEU A 38 8.65 -8.91 -28.26
N ARG A 39 7.50 -8.47 -28.77
CA ARG A 39 6.66 -7.48 -28.10
C ARG A 39 5.37 -8.10 -27.59
N VAL A 40 4.83 -7.57 -26.51
CA VAL A 40 3.49 -7.96 -26.00
C VAL A 40 2.41 -7.59 -27.02
N ARG A 41 1.29 -8.31 -27.03
CA ARG A 41 0.19 -8.02 -27.96
C ARG A 41 -0.81 -7.05 -27.34
N THR A 42 -1.02 -7.17 -26.03
CA THR A 42 -1.91 -6.35 -25.19
C THR A 42 -1.32 -6.28 -23.78
N ASP A 43 -1.83 -5.38 -22.95
CA ASP A 43 -1.38 -5.27 -21.55
C ASP A 43 -1.65 -6.55 -20.74
N ASP A 44 -2.69 -7.32 -21.10
CA ASP A 44 -3.01 -8.64 -20.52
C ASP A 44 -1.91 -9.71 -20.71
N ASP A 45 -0.92 -9.44 -21.56
CA ASP A 45 0.23 -10.31 -21.80
C ASP A 45 1.40 -10.06 -20.84
N LEU A 46 1.29 -9.07 -19.97
CA LEU A 46 2.22 -8.86 -18.86
C LEU A 46 1.64 -9.49 -17.58
N VAL A 47 2.29 -10.55 -17.09
CA VAL A 47 1.89 -11.28 -15.89
C VAL A 47 2.91 -11.08 -14.78
N PHE A 48 2.48 -10.50 -13.67
CA PHE A 48 3.34 -10.12 -12.53
C PHE A 48 2.46 -9.94 -11.29
N TYR A 49 3.04 -9.51 -10.16
CA TYR A 49 2.32 -9.46 -8.88
C TYR A 49 1.00 -8.65 -8.91
N ASN A 50 0.92 -7.54 -9.68
CA ASN A 50 -0.31 -6.74 -9.84
C ASN A 50 -1.25 -7.24 -10.96
N ALA A 51 -0.75 -8.07 -11.88
CA ALA A 51 -1.56 -8.74 -12.90
C ALA A 51 -1.26 -10.25 -12.86
N PRO A 52 -1.73 -10.98 -11.84
CA PRO A 52 -1.19 -12.31 -11.53
C PRO A 52 -1.73 -13.43 -12.42
N ALA A 53 -2.54 -13.11 -13.43
CA ALA A 53 -3.07 -14.06 -14.37
C ALA A 53 -3.09 -13.47 -15.78
N GLY A 54 -2.60 -14.25 -16.73
CA GLY A 54 -2.71 -13.99 -18.16
C GLY A 54 -3.00 -15.28 -18.93
N PRO A 55 -3.10 -15.22 -20.26
CA PRO A 55 -3.45 -16.38 -21.08
C PRO A 55 -2.47 -17.55 -20.89
N GLY A 56 -2.85 -18.57 -20.12
CA GLY A 56 -2.01 -19.75 -19.87
C GLY A 56 -0.83 -19.53 -18.92
N VAL A 57 -0.77 -18.38 -18.23
CA VAL A 57 0.28 -18.06 -17.24
C VAL A 57 -0.37 -17.53 -15.97
N ARG A 58 0.10 -18.01 -14.81
CA ARG A 58 -0.34 -17.55 -13.49
C ARG A 58 0.87 -17.27 -12.63
N TRP A 59 0.85 -16.16 -11.93
CA TRP A 59 1.87 -15.78 -10.97
C TRP A 59 1.43 -16.12 -9.54
N SER A 60 2.40 -16.45 -8.69
CA SER A 60 2.31 -16.50 -7.24
C SER A 60 3.59 -15.91 -6.64
N GLN A 61 3.59 -15.66 -5.32
CA GLN A 61 4.78 -15.15 -4.63
C GLN A 61 6.02 -16.04 -4.79
N GLU A 62 5.86 -17.34 -5.02
CA GLU A 62 6.97 -18.30 -5.11
C GLU A 62 7.32 -18.69 -6.56
N ALA A 63 6.39 -18.50 -7.51
CA ALA A 63 6.55 -19.08 -8.85
C ALA A 63 5.71 -18.41 -9.96
N LEU A 64 6.12 -18.67 -11.21
CA LEU A 64 5.25 -18.58 -12.38
C LEU A 64 4.82 -19.99 -12.80
N GLU A 65 3.52 -20.23 -12.83
CA GLU A 65 2.91 -21.42 -13.39
C GLU A 65 2.52 -21.16 -14.85
N ILE A 66 3.05 -21.96 -15.79
CA ILE A 66 2.87 -21.77 -17.22
C ILE A 66 2.28 -23.05 -17.82
N ASP A 67 1.07 -22.97 -18.36
CA ASP A 67 0.46 -24.02 -19.19
C ASP A 67 0.70 -23.71 -20.67
N LEU A 68 1.74 -24.31 -21.23
CA LEU A 68 2.18 -24.11 -22.61
C LEU A 68 1.12 -24.53 -23.65
N ALA A 69 0.16 -25.36 -23.27
CA ALA A 69 -0.93 -25.79 -24.14
C ALA A 69 -2.12 -24.79 -24.12
N ALA A 70 -2.24 -23.98 -23.07
CA ALA A 70 -3.24 -22.94 -22.92
C ALA A 70 -2.81 -21.59 -23.50
N LEU A 71 -1.52 -21.42 -23.85
CA LEU A 71 -1.01 -20.22 -24.50
C LEU A 71 -1.71 -19.99 -25.86
N PRO A 72 -2.18 -18.76 -26.15
CA PRO A 72 -2.71 -18.41 -27.47
C PRO A 72 -1.72 -18.71 -28.60
N ARG A 73 -2.23 -19.04 -29.79
CA ARG A 73 -1.42 -19.54 -30.92
C ARG A 73 -0.43 -18.51 -31.47
N ASP A 74 -0.73 -17.24 -31.26
CA ASP A 74 0.02 -16.07 -31.68
C ASP A 74 1.11 -15.65 -30.66
N VAL A 75 1.14 -16.26 -29.47
CA VAL A 75 2.29 -16.17 -28.56
C VAL A 75 3.45 -17.01 -29.12
N HIS A 76 4.57 -16.35 -29.39
CA HIS A 76 5.78 -17.00 -29.89
C HIS A 76 6.72 -17.43 -28.77
N ALA A 77 6.80 -16.61 -27.71
CA ALA A 77 7.62 -16.86 -26.55
C ALA A 77 7.00 -16.30 -25.27
N VAL A 78 7.43 -16.83 -24.12
CA VAL A 78 7.21 -16.26 -22.79
C VAL A 78 8.58 -15.87 -22.25
N LEU A 79 8.78 -14.57 -22.02
CA LEU A 79 9.98 -14.04 -21.38
C LEU A 79 9.79 -14.08 -19.88
N VAL A 80 10.69 -14.72 -19.16
CA VAL A 80 10.72 -14.73 -17.69
C VAL A 80 11.71 -13.67 -17.23
N ALA A 81 11.23 -12.67 -16.53
CA ALA A 81 12.02 -11.55 -16.04
C ALA A 81 12.10 -11.56 -14.51
N LEU A 82 13.20 -10.99 -14.01
CA LEU A 82 13.47 -10.73 -12.60
C LEU A 82 13.76 -9.24 -12.41
N SER A 83 13.20 -8.61 -11.39
CA SER A 83 13.50 -7.22 -11.02
C SER A 83 13.67 -7.07 -9.52
N LEU A 84 14.50 -6.13 -9.10
CA LEU A 84 14.62 -5.73 -7.69
C LEU A 84 13.71 -4.53 -7.43
N GLY A 85 12.89 -4.60 -6.37
CA GLY A 85 11.82 -3.63 -6.10
C GLY A 85 12.31 -2.28 -5.55
N ASP A 86 13.57 -2.17 -5.16
CA ASP A 86 14.19 -1.03 -4.48
C ASP A 86 15.20 -0.25 -5.36
N GLY A 87 15.36 -0.64 -6.62
CA GLY A 87 16.33 -0.04 -7.55
C GLY A 87 17.79 -0.39 -7.24
N ALA A 88 18.06 -1.32 -6.31
CA ALA A 88 19.41 -1.83 -6.09
C ALA A 88 19.90 -2.60 -7.34
N PRO A 89 21.17 -2.44 -7.74
CA PRO A 89 21.71 -3.16 -8.88
C PRO A 89 22.05 -4.61 -8.52
N PHE A 90 21.81 -5.55 -9.43
CA PHE A 90 22.11 -6.97 -9.22
C PHE A 90 23.60 -7.25 -8.96
N ALA A 91 24.52 -6.32 -9.24
CA ALA A 91 25.92 -6.41 -8.83
C ALA A 91 26.15 -6.47 -7.31
N THR A 92 25.22 -5.98 -6.50
CA THR A 92 25.36 -5.95 -5.03
C THR A 92 24.93 -7.26 -4.36
N VAL A 93 24.40 -8.22 -5.12
CA VAL A 93 23.84 -9.46 -4.60
C VAL A 93 24.47 -10.69 -5.25
N PRO A 94 24.55 -11.84 -4.54
CA PRO A 94 24.91 -13.12 -5.15
C PRO A 94 24.06 -13.42 -6.40
N ALA A 95 24.68 -14.05 -7.40
CA ALA A 95 24.07 -14.33 -8.70
C ALA A 95 22.69 -15.02 -8.55
N PRO A 96 21.60 -14.38 -9.01
CA PRO A 96 20.28 -14.97 -8.92
C PRO A 96 20.19 -16.21 -9.81
N THR A 97 19.41 -17.19 -9.38
CA THR A 97 19.22 -18.46 -10.09
C THR A 97 17.75 -18.69 -10.37
N VAL A 98 17.44 -19.13 -11.59
CA VAL A 98 16.09 -19.57 -11.99
C VAL A 98 16.06 -21.06 -12.27
N LEU A 99 14.92 -21.69 -12.02
CA LEU A 99 14.67 -23.12 -12.25
C LEU A 99 13.38 -23.31 -13.04
N VAL A 100 13.44 -24.07 -14.14
CA VAL A 100 12.27 -24.49 -14.92
C VAL A 100 12.48 -25.89 -15.50
N ASP A 101 11.53 -26.80 -15.33
CA ASP A 101 11.56 -28.17 -15.90
C ASP A 101 12.88 -28.93 -15.64
N GLY A 102 13.46 -28.73 -14.45
CA GLY A 102 14.74 -29.33 -14.07
C GLY A 102 15.97 -28.69 -14.71
N HIS A 103 15.82 -27.62 -15.51
CA HIS A 103 16.92 -26.78 -15.99
C HIS A 103 17.14 -25.60 -15.04
N THR A 104 18.39 -25.36 -14.66
CA THR A 104 18.77 -24.25 -13.78
C THR A 104 19.69 -23.28 -14.50
N PHE A 105 19.55 -21.98 -14.26
CA PHE A 105 20.41 -20.95 -14.83
C PHE A 105 20.76 -19.92 -13.76
N ALA A 106 22.05 -19.81 -13.44
CA ALA A 106 22.60 -18.77 -12.57
C ALA A 106 23.12 -17.61 -13.42
N MET A 107 22.66 -16.40 -13.12
CA MET A 107 22.98 -15.19 -13.87
C MET A 107 24.14 -14.45 -13.19
N GLY A 108 25.37 -14.72 -13.65
CA GLY A 108 26.57 -14.04 -13.17
C GLY A 108 27.06 -12.93 -14.10
N GLY A 109 27.95 -12.08 -13.61
CA GLY A 109 28.55 -10.98 -14.38
C GLY A 109 27.60 -9.79 -14.59
N LEU A 110 26.75 -9.53 -13.60
CA LEU A 110 25.81 -8.40 -13.56
C LEU A 110 26.53 -7.16 -13.00
N GLY A 111 26.22 -5.99 -13.54
CA GLY A 111 26.69 -4.66 -13.18
C GLY A 111 25.54 -3.81 -12.60
N GLU A 112 25.30 -2.64 -13.20
CA GLU A 112 24.30 -1.67 -12.73
C GLU A 112 22.84 -2.05 -13.06
N GLU A 113 22.60 -3.25 -13.57
CA GLU A 113 21.25 -3.65 -13.98
C GLU A 113 20.36 -3.95 -12.77
N THR A 114 19.13 -3.43 -12.79
CA THR A 114 18.12 -3.60 -11.72
C THR A 114 16.95 -4.47 -12.17
N ALA A 115 16.90 -4.83 -13.47
CA ALA A 115 16.02 -5.84 -14.04
C ALA A 115 16.75 -6.74 -15.04
N LEU A 116 16.28 -7.98 -15.21
CA LEU A 116 16.89 -9.01 -16.06
C LEU A 116 15.81 -9.79 -16.81
N VAL A 117 16.04 -10.11 -18.08
CA VAL A 117 15.38 -11.25 -18.74
C VAL A 117 16.21 -12.50 -18.48
N ALA A 118 15.69 -13.40 -17.65
CA ALA A 118 16.38 -14.61 -17.22
C ALA A 118 16.26 -15.72 -18.26
N LEU A 119 15.03 -16.03 -18.69
CA LEU A 119 14.72 -17.12 -19.61
C LEU A 119 13.79 -16.65 -20.72
N GLU A 120 13.94 -17.29 -21.88
CA GLU A 120 12.97 -17.21 -22.98
C GLU A 120 12.44 -18.63 -23.21
N LEU A 121 11.16 -18.87 -22.92
CA LEU A 121 10.47 -20.10 -23.28
C LEU A 121 9.86 -19.85 -24.66
N TYR A 122 10.36 -20.49 -25.71
CA TYR A 122 9.98 -20.18 -27.09
C TYR A 122 9.57 -21.42 -27.87
N ARG A 123 8.73 -21.21 -28.89
CA ARG A 123 8.27 -22.29 -29.76
C ARG A 123 9.06 -22.35 -31.06
N ARG A 124 9.65 -23.51 -31.37
CA ARG A 124 10.37 -23.76 -32.63
C ARG A 124 9.96 -25.11 -33.23
N ALA A 125 9.56 -25.10 -34.51
CA ALA A 125 9.11 -26.29 -35.24
C ALA A 125 7.99 -27.07 -34.54
N GLY A 126 7.11 -26.39 -33.81
CA GLY A 126 5.98 -26.99 -33.10
C GLY A 126 6.25 -27.36 -31.64
N GLU A 127 7.52 -27.42 -31.23
CA GLU A 127 7.96 -27.79 -29.88
C GLU A 127 8.38 -26.57 -29.06
N TRP A 128 8.18 -26.63 -27.74
CA TRP A 128 8.64 -25.60 -26.80
C TRP A 128 10.05 -25.90 -26.28
N LYS A 129 10.85 -24.84 -26.17
CA LYS A 129 12.25 -24.90 -25.73
C LYS A 129 12.51 -23.76 -24.76
N VAL A 130 13.45 -23.96 -23.85
CA VAL A 130 13.99 -22.89 -22.99
C VAL A 130 15.31 -22.41 -23.54
N ARG A 131 15.54 -21.10 -23.52
CA ARG A 131 16.83 -20.45 -23.72
C ARG A 131 17.21 -19.68 -22.47
N ALA A 132 18.46 -19.85 -22.02
CA ALA A 132 19.04 -19.00 -20.99
C ALA A 132 19.49 -17.67 -21.61
N VAL A 133 18.91 -16.55 -21.19
CA VAL A 133 19.14 -15.22 -21.82
C VAL A 133 20.13 -14.41 -21.00
N GLY A 134 19.80 -14.13 -19.73
CA GLY A 134 20.64 -13.36 -18.80
C GLY A 134 20.98 -11.97 -19.32
N GLN A 135 19.99 -11.27 -19.90
CA GLN A 135 20.16 -9.88 -20.36
C GLN A 135 19.68 -8.95 -19.26
N GLY A 136 20.54 -8.03 -18.83
CA GLY A 136 20.17 -7.02 -17.85
C GLY A 136 19.79 -5.67 -18.47
N TYR A 137 19.08 -4.88 -17.67
CA TYR A 137 18.60 -3.54 -17.97
C TYR A 137 18.99 -2.59 -16.82
N ALA A 138 19.88 -1.64 -17.10
CA ALA A 138 20.27 -0.58 -16.16
C ALA A 138 19.12 0.37 -15.83
N GLY A 139 18.26 0.68 -16.81
CA GLY A 139 17.02 1.44 -16.60
C GLY A 139 15.89 0.64 -15.94
N GLY A 140 16.20 -0.51 -15.35
CA GLY A 140 15.28 -1.35 -14.59
C GLY A 140 14.10 -1.91 -15.38
N LEU A 141 13.06 -2.28 -14.64
CA LEU A 141 11.88 -2.95 -15.20
C LEU A 141 11.20 -2.06 -16.24
N ALA A 142 11.13 -0.75 -16.03
CA ALA A 142 10.54 0.18 -16.99
C ALA A 142 11.23 0.14 -18.36
N ALA A 143 12.56 0.14 -18.41
CA ALA A 143 13.31 0.02 -19.66
C ALA A 143 13.09 -1.35 -20.34
N LEU A 144 13.04 -2.42 -19.55
CA LEU A 144 12.73 -3.77 -20.04
C LEU A 144 11.33 -3.83 -20.66
N LEU A 145 10.33 -3.30 -19.96
CA LEU A 145 8.92 -3.28 -20.41
C LEU A 145 8.76 -2.46 -21.70
N ALA A 146 9.41 -1.30 -21.79
CA ALA A 146 9.38 -0.45 -22.98
C ALA A 146 10.00 -1.14 -24.23
N ASP A 147 11.13 -1.83 -24.06
CA ASP A 147 11.77 -2.60 -25.15
C ASP A 147 10.85 -3.72 -25.67
N HIS A 148 10.03 -4.29 -24.79
CA HIS A 148 9.03 -5.32 -25.12
C HIS A 148 7.63 -4.76 -25.41
N GLY A 149 7.50 -3.44 -25.57
CA GLY A 149 6.32 -2.78 -26.12
C GLY A 149 5.14 -2.62 -25.18
N VAL A 150 5.39 -2.66 -23.88
CA VAL A 150 4.43 -2.22 -22.87
C VAL A 150 4.57 -0.71 -22.74
N GLU A 151 3.50 0.04 -23.04
CA GLU A 151 3.42 1.46 -22.72
C GLU A 151 3.18 1.60 -21.22
N VAL A 152 4.22 1.96 -20.47
CA VAL A 152 4.02 2.43 -19.10
C VAL A 152 3.33 3.79 -19.22
N ALA A 153 2.03 3.85 -18.92
CA ALA A 153 1.31 5.11 -18.80
C ALA A 153 1.93 5.91 -17.66
N ASP A 154 2.92 6.73 -18.00
CA ASP A 154 3.29 7.91 -17.24
C ASP A 154 2.02 8.79 -17.21
N PRO A 155 1.46 9.17 -16.03
CA PRO A 155 0.49 10.25 -15.99
C PRO A 155 1.24 11.51 -16.40
N GLY A 156 1.31 11.75 -17.71
CA GLY A 156 2.20 12.75 -18.28
C GLY A 156 1.93 14.15 -17.69
N PRO A 157 2.95 15.02 -17.68
CA PRO A 157 2.75 16.44 -17.46
C PRO A 157 1.71 16.98 -18.44
N GLN A 158 0.81 17.83 -17.95
CA GLN A 158 -0.17 18.55 -18.77
C GLN A 158 0.47 19.14 -20.04
N GLU A 159 -0.14 18.87 -21.19
CA GLU A 159 0.17 19.58 -22.44
C GLU A 159 0.01 21.09 -22.23
N SER A 160 1.12 21.81 -22.34
CA SER A 160 1.12 23.25 -22.62
C SER A 160 1.15 23.48 -24.13
N PRO A 161 0.56 24.58 -24.65
CA PRO A 161 0.16 24.70 -26.05
C PRO A 161 1.35 24.78 -27.02
N GLN A 162 1.16 24.19 -28.20
CA GLN A 162 2.13 24.18 -29.30
C GLN A 162 2.72 25.57 -29.62
N PRO A 163 4.06 25.68 -29.83
CA PRO A 163 4.68 26.93 -30.23
C PRO A 163 4.33 27.30 -31.68
N ARG A 164 3.82 28.53 -31.86
CA ARG A 164 3.76 29.22 -33.16
C ARG A 164 5.20 29.55 -33.60
N ALA A 165 5.52 29.30 -34.87
CA ALA A 165 6.85 29.52 -35.46
C ALA A 165 7.37 30.96 -35.28
N LEU A 166 8.67 31.09 -34.98
CA LEU A 166 9.39 32.36 -34.89
C LEU A 166 10.19 32.65 -36.18
N PRO A 167 10.43 33.93 -36.55
CA PRO A 167 11.34 34.33 -37.61
C PRO A 167 12.82 34.34 -37.19
N ASP A 168 13.70 34.39 -38.19
CA ASP A 168 15.16 34.18 -38.19
C ASP A 168 16.04 35.04 -37.24
N PRO A 169 17.29 34.60 -36.99
CA PRO A 169 18.11 35.02 -35.85
C PRO A 169 19.05 36.21 -36.13
N VAL A 170 19.33 37.01 -35.09
CA VAL A 170 20.42 38.00 -35.06
C VAL A 170 21.46 37.59 -34.01
N MET A 171 22.73 37.69 -34.40
CA MET A 171 23.96 37.31 -33.69
C MET A 171 24.26 38.13 -32.40
N PRO A 172 25.17 37.64 -31.53
CA PRO A 172 25.42 38.15 -30.17
C PRO A 172 26.65 39.08 -30.07
N ASP A 173 26.76 39.81 -28.95
CA ASP A 173 28.01 40.41 -28.43
C ASP A 173 27.98 40.42 -26.87
N PRO A 174 29.12 40.47 -26.13
CA PRO A 174 29.35 39.65 -24.94
C PRO A 174 29.71 40.47 -23.69
N GLY A 175 29.85 39.78 -22.55
CA GLY A 175 30.42 40.29 -21.30
C GLY A 175 29.38 40.33 -20.18
N THR A 176 29.61 39.89 -18.95
CA THR A 176 30.84 39.58 -18.18
C THR A 176 30.39 38.70 -16.99
N PRO A 177 31.22 37.84 -16.39
CA PRO A 177 30.79 36.83 -15.41
C PRO A 177 30.94 37.28 -13.94
N ASP A 178 30.12 36.71 -13.05
CA ASP A 178 30.39 36.29 -11.65
C ASP A 178 29.04 35.97 -10.94
N PRO A 179 29.00 35.27 -9.79
CA PRO A 179 29.79 34.13 -9.32
C PRO A 179 28.90 32.97 -8.80
N VAL A 180 29.56 31.86 -8.44
CA VAL A 180 29.00 30.57 -8.00
C VAL A 180 28.35 30.66 -6.61
N GLU A 181 27.09 30.22 -6.49
CA GLU A 181 26.39 29.99 -5.23
C GLU A 181 26.06 28.50 -5.10
N SER A 182 26.26 27.96 -3.91
CA SER A 182 26.23 26.52 -3.55
C SER A 182 24.80 26.03 -3.28
N ASP A 183 24.36 25.00 -4.00
CA ASP A 183 23.08 24.31 -3.79
C ASP A 183 23.11 23.38 -2.56
N PRO A 184 22.03 23.32 -1.76
CA PRO A 184 21.78 22.23 -0.83
C PRO A 184 21.17 21.01 -1.55
N ILE A 185 21.40 19.85 -0.95
CA ILE A 185 21.03 18.51 -1.38
C ILE A 185 19.52 18.41 -1.67
N ALA A 186 19.19 17.94 -2.88
CA ALA A 186 17.83 17.62 -3.31
C ALA A 186 17.31 16.37 -2.60
N SER A 187 16.09 16.47 -2.07
CA SER A 187 15.29 15.35 -1.55
C SER A 187 14.75 14.47 -2.68
N ASP A 188 14.80 13.16 -2.46
CA ASP A 188 14.41 12.08 -3.38
C ASP A 188 12.87 11.90 -3.41
N PRO A 189 12.18 11.76 -4.56
CA PRO A 189 10.71 11.81 -4.63
C PRO A 189 9.97 10.45 -4.72
N PHE A 190 10.54 9.32 -4.26
CA PHE A 190 9.97 7.98 -4.54
C PHE A 190 9.29 7.21 -3.38
N ALA A 191 8.91 7.85 -2.26
CA ALA A 191 8.11 7.17 -1.23
C ALA A 191 6.60 7.20 -1.56
N SER A 192 6.03 6.08 -2.05
CA SER A 192 4.57 5.93 -2.19
C SER A 192 3.94 5.44 -0.88
N ASP A 193 3.13 6.30 -0.26
CA ASP A 193 2.42 6.08 1.01
C ASP A 193 1.27 5.04 0.89
N PRO A 194 1.30 3.91 1.62
CA PRO A 194 0.23 2.92 1.67
C PRO A 194 -1.00 3.36 2.49
N PHE A 195 -0.95 4.50 3.18
CA PHE A 195 -2.02 5.13 3.96
C PHE A 195 -2.58 6.42 3.33
N GLY A 196 -2.16 6.72 2.09
CA GLY A 196 -2.77 7.72 1.21
C GLY A 196 -1.83 8.83 0.73
N GLY A 197 -1.04 8.56 -0.31
CA GLY A 197 -0.50 9.56 -1.25
C GLY A 197 0.61 10.52 -0.75
N ALA A 198 1.68 10.64 -1.54
CA ALA A 198 2.72 11.67 -1.40
C ALA A 198 2.12 13.10 -1.56
N PRO A 199 2.73 14.15 -0.96
CA PRO A 199 2.17 15.50 -0.96
C PRO A 199 1.97 16.04 -2.37
N GLN A 200 0.72 16.20 -2.80
CA GLN A 200 0.40 16.89 -4.04
C GLN A 200 0.36 18.40 -3.77
N ASN A 201 1.26 19.12 -4.43
CA ASN A 201 1.24 20.57 -4.48
C ASN A 201 0.12 21.00 -5.45
N GLY A 202 -1.06 21.35 -4.94
CA GLY A 202 -2.17 21.83 -5.75
C GLY A 202 -3.40 22.29 -4.96
N SER A 203 -3.39 23.56 -4.50
CA SER A 203 -4.52 24.50 -4.24
C SER A 203 -5.83 23.96 -3.61
N GLN A 204 -6.36 24.43 -2.48
CA GLN A 204 -6.52 25.81 -1.96
C GLN A 204 -6.92 25.73 -0.46
N ASP A 205 -6.01 26.18 0.41
CA ASP A 205 -6.16 26.69 1.80
C ASP A 205 -4.94 26.25 2.62
N ALA A 206 -3.78 26.83 2.29
CA ALA A 206 -2.60 26.71 3.14
C ALA A 206 -2.70 27.75 4.27
N PRO A 207 -2.43 27.37 5.54
CA PRO A 207 -2.10 28.36 6.57
C PRO A 207 -0.90 29.17 6.07
N GLN A 208 -0.95 30.50 6.22
CA GLN A 208 0.05 31.44 5.69
C GLN A 208 1.43 31.41 6.40
N ASP A 209 1.68 30.39 7.23
CA ASP A 209 2.99 30.13 7.84
C ASP A 209 3.51 28.82 7.26
N GLY A 210 4.76 28.78 6.79
CA GLY A 210 5.39 27.60 6.16
C GLY A 210 5.61 26.38 7.07
N ALA A 211 4.65 26.07 7.93
CA ALA A 211 4.63 24.92 8.82
C ALA A 211 4.08 23.69 8.08
N VAL A 212 4.85 22.60 8.10
CA VAL A 212 4.44 21.29 7.58
C VAL A 212 3.21 20.78 8.37
N PRO A 213 2.13 20.35 7.69
CA PRO A 213 0.95 19.76 8.32
C PRO A 213 1.31 18.60 9.26
N PHE A 214 0.49 18.39 10.31
CA PHE A 214 0.78 17.38 11.32
C PHE A 214 0.90 15.97 10.73
N VAL A 215 -0.02 15.59 9.83
CA VAL A 215 -0.01 14.27 9.19
C VAL A 215 1.28 14.02 8.40
N ASP A 216 1.71 15.03 7.63
CA ASP A 216 2.95 14.95 6.86
C ASP A 216 4.18 14.85 7.78
N ARG A 217 4.16 15.58 8.91
CA ARG A 217 5.23 15.51 9.91
C ARG A 217 5.31 14.13 10.56
N VAL A 218 4.18 13.52 10.91
CA VAL A 218 4.13 12.17 11.48
C VAL A 218 4.77 11.17 10.51
N TRP A 219 4.47 11.29 9.22
CA TRP A 219 5.08 10.47 8.17
C TRP A 219 6.60 10.63 8.10
N MET A 220 7.10 11.87 8.09
CA MET A 220 8.54 12.16 8.09
C MET A 220 9.24 11.63 9.34
N VAL A 221 8.62 11.77 10.52
CA VAL A 221 9.15 11.23 11.78
C VAL A 221 9.27 9.71 11.71
N TRP A 222 8.29 9.02 11.10
CA TRP A 222 8.37 7.57 10.93
C TRP A 222 9.47 7.16 9.96
N GLU A 223 9.66 7.89 8.86
CA GLU A 223 10.77 7.66 7.90
C GLU A 223 12.13 7.77 8.58
N ASP A 224 12.37 8.88 9.28
CA ASP A 224 13.64 9.14 9.95
C ASP A 224 13.90 8.16 11.09
N ALA A 225 12.86 7.78 11.83
CA ALA A 225 12.97 6.75 12.85
C ALA A 225 13.31 5.38 12.25
N SER A 226 12.71 5.01 11.11
CA SER A 226 12.98 3.76 10.40
C SER A 226 14.43 3.70 9.91
N ARG A 227 14.93 4.77 9.30
CA ARG A 227 16.34 4.87 8.86
C ARG A 227 17.33 4.84 10.01
N SER A 228 17.00 5.49 11.13
CA SER A 228 17.84 5.50 12.33
C SER A 228 17.94 4.11 12.96
N LEU A 229 16.82 3.38 13.02
CA LEU A 229 16.78 1.99 13.47
C LEU A 229 17.58 1.06 12.57
N ASP A 230 17.45 1.19 11.24
CA ASP A 230 18.21 0.39 10.29
C ASP A 230 19.73 0.63 10.42
N SER A 231 20.13 1.90 10.49
CA SER A 231 21.53 2.30 10.74
C SER A 231 22.09 1.73 12.05
N TYR A 232 21.27 1.71 13.12
CA TYR A 232 21.63 1.07 14.38
C TYR A 232 21.81 -0.45 14.23
N ARG A 233 20.87 -1.13 13.57
CA ARG A 233 20.93 -2.58 13.33
C ARG A 233 22.17 -2.95 12.52
N GLY A 234 22.48 -2.22 11.45
CA GLY A 234 23.72 -2.40 10.68
C GLY A 234 25.00 -2.15 11.51
N SER A 235 24.97 -1.14 12.40
CA SER A 235 26.09 -0.88 13.33
C SER A 235 26.28 -2.01 14.34
N LEU A 236 25.18 -2.61 14.82
CA LEU A 236 25.19 -3.76 15.72
C LEU A 236 25.77 -5.00 15.04
N GLU A 237 25.37 -5.29 13.80
CA GLU A 237 25.94 -6.39 13.01
C GLU A 237 27.45 -6.23 12.81
N HIS A 238 27.89 -5.02 12.47
CA HIS A 238 29.31 -4.72 12.35
C HIS A 238 30.06 -4.96 13.68
N ALA A 239 29.49 -4.49 14.80
CA ALA A 239 30.09 -4.69 16.11
C ALA A 239 30.16 -6.17 16.50
N LEU A 240 29.18 -6.99 16.12
CA LEU A 240 29.24 -8.45 16.28
C LEU A 240 30.37 -9.07 15.45
N GLY A 241 30.59 -8.62 14.22
CA GLY A 241 31.74 -9.04 13.42
C GLY A 241 33.08 -8.65 14.06
N VAL A 242 33.18 -7.47 14.66
CA VAL A 242 34.36 -7.05 15.45
C VAL A 242 34.54 -7.94 16.68
N ARG A 243 33.46 -8.36 17.33
CA ARG A 243 33.52 -9.27 18.48
C ARG A 243 34.16 -10.62 18.12
N ASP A 244 33.86 -11.15 16.94
CA ASP A 244 34.51 -12.37 16.44
C ASP A 244 36.01 -12.15 16.18
N GLN A 245 36.39 -10.97 15.69
CA GLN A 245 37.80 -10.58 15.53
C GLN A 245 38.53 -10.44 16.87
N GLU A 246 37.87 -9.96 17.93
CA GLU A 246 38.46 -9.92 19.27
C GLU A 246 38.75 -11.32 19.82
N VAL A 247 37.84 -12.28 19.57
CA VAL A 247 38.01 -13.68 19.97
C VAL A 247 39.21 -14.32 19.27
N THR A 248 39.43 -13.99 18.00
CA THR A 248 40.59 -14.46 17.23
C THR A 248 41.87 -13.64 17.45
N GLY A 249 41.81 -12.56 18.23
CA GLY A 249 42.93 -11.66 18.52
C GLY A 249 43.29 -10.69 17.39
N GLN A 250 42.42 -10.56 16.40
CA GLN A 250 42.56 -9.64 15.26
C GLN A 250 42.07 -8.22 15.57
N ALA A 251 41.29 -8.03 16.63
CA ALA A 251 40.84 -6.72 17.12
C ALA A 251 41.15 -6.52 18.62
N PRO A 252 41.30 -5.25 19.09
CA PRO A 252 41.46 -4.94 20.51
C PRO A 252 40.24 -5.37 21.32
N ARG A 253 40.46 -6.00 22.49
CA ARG A 253 39.36 -6.39 23.40
C ARG A 253 38.53 -5.17 23.84
N GLY A 254 37.22 -5.31 23.80
CA GLY A 254 36.26 -4.28 24.24
C GLY A 254 35.84 -3.31 23.14
N ARG A 255 36.47 -3.35 21.96
CA ARG A 255 36.13 -2.49 20.82
C ARG A 255 34.70 -2.73 20.30
N ALA A 256 34.27 -3.99 20.26
CA ALA A 256 32.92 -4.36 19.89
C ALA A 256 31.88 -3.77 20.86
N GLN A 257 32.17 -3.81 22.16
CA GLN A 257 31.27 -3.21 23.17
C GLN A 257 31.19 -1.70 23.01
N GLU A 258 32.34 -1.01 22.82
CA GLU A 258 32.36 0.43 22.56
C GLU A 258 31.50 0.81 21.34
N LEU A 259 31.55 0.02 20.27
CA LEU A 259 30.75 0.25 19.07
C LEU A 259 29.25 0.04 19.33
N MET A 260 28.87 -0.99 20.09
CA MET A 260 27.48 -1.25 20.47
C MET A 260 26.93 -0.11 21.33
N ASP A 261 27.69 0.34 22.32
CA ASP A 261 27.30 1.42 23.22
C ASP A 261 27.14 2.74 22.47
N ALA A 262 28.08 3.08 21.58
CA ALA A 262 28.01 4.28 20.75
C ALA A 262 26.84 4.26 19.76
N GLY A 263 26.53 3.08 19.20
CA GLY A 263 25.37 2.90 18.32
C GLY A 263 24.05 3.13 19.07
N MET A 264 23.90 2.56 20.27
CA MET A 264 22.70 2.72 21.09
C MET A 264 22.54 4.16 21.59
N GLU A 265 23.63 4.81 22.00
CA GLU A 265 23.61 6.22 22.42
C GLU A 265 23.09 7.14 21.30
N ARG A 266 23.55 6.91 20.07
CA ARG A 266 23.09 7.66 18.90
C ARG A 266 21.62 7.41 18.60
N LEU A 267 21.20 6.14 18.52
CA LEU A 267 19.79 5.80 18.29
C LEU A 267 18.88 6.44 19.35
N THR A 268 19.28 6.38 20.62
CA THR A 268 18.51 6.97 21.72
C THR A 268 18.39 8.49 21.58
N ALA A 269 19.47 9.17 21.20
CA ALA A 269 19.47 10.61 20.96
C ALA A 269 18.55 10.99 19.78
N ASP A 270 18.65 10.26 18.67
CA ASP A 270 17.82 10.49 17.47
C ASP A 270 16.34 10.29 17.79
N MET A 271 15.96 9.20 18.48
CA MET A 271 14.57 8.96 18.90
C MET A 271 14.05 10.04 19.87
N ALA A 272 14.87 10.52 20.80
CA ALA A 272 14.48 11.57 21.74
C ALA A 272 14.26 12.93 21.04
N GLN A 273 15.06 13.23 20.01
CA GLN A 273 14.85 14.39 19.16
C GLN A 273 13.52 14.28 18.42
N LEU A 274 13.28 13.16 17.72
CA LEU A 274 12.04 12.93 16.98
C LEU A 274 10.80 12.98 17.88
N ALA A 275 10.89 12.44 19.10
CA ALA A 275 9.80 12.52 20.08
C ALA A 275 9.50 13.97 20.48
N THR A 276 10.53 14.80 20.64
CA THR A 276 10.38 16.24 20.89
C THR A 276 9.70 16.94 19.71
N GLU A 277 10.09 16.62 18.48
CA GLU A 277 9.51 17.22 17.27
C GLU A 277 8.01 16.91 17.13
N LEU A 278 7.61 15.69 17.47
CA LEU A 278 6.20 15.28 17.46
C LEU A 278 5.38 16.00 18.54
N ALA A 279 5.92 16.11 19.75
CA ALA A 279 5.24 16.71 20.90
C ALA A 279 4.87 18.20 20.71
N VAL A 280 5.55 18.92 19.81
CA VAL A 280 5.26 20.33 19.49
C VAL A 280 3.84 20.51 18.92
N HIS A 281 3.30 19.49 18.25
CA HIS A 281 2.05 19.60 17.48
C HIS A 281 0.84 18.90 18.14
N GLU A 282 1.05 18.04 19.15
CA GLU A 282 -0.04 17.30 19.82
C GLU A 282 -1.12 18.22 20.42
N GLY A 283 -0.78 19.46 20.78
CA GLY A 283 -1.73 20.42 21.37
C GLY A 283 -2.62 21.18 20.38
N VAL A 284 -2.39 21.05 19.07
CA VAL A 284 -3.03 21.88 18.02
C VAL A 284 -3.89 21.05 17.07
N VAL A 285 -3.91 19.73 17.23
CA VAL A 285 -4.57 18.81 16.31
C VAL A 285 -6.01 18.50 16.72
N GLY A 286 -6.83 18.12 15.73
CA GLY A 286 -8.22 17.74 15.96
C GLY A 286 -8.36 16.44 16.77
N ALA A 287 -9.58 16.20 17.27
CA ALA A 287 -9.88 15.00 18.06
C ALA A 287 -9.68 13.71 17.24
N GLU A 288 -9.98 13.75 15.94
CA GLU A 288 -9.90 12.65 14.98
C GLU A 288 -8.49 12.05 14.82
N VAL A 289 -7.45 12.84 15.08
CA VAL A 289 -6.04 12.40 15.11
C VAL A 289 -5.44 12.33 16.53
N SER A 290 -6.25 12.61 17.56
CA SER A 290 -5.84 12.52 18.98
C SER A 290 -6.30 11.22 19.63
N PRO A 291 -5.58 10.65 20.61
CA PRO A 291 -6.02 9.47 21.36
C PRO A 291 -7.40 9.66 22.02
N PHE A 292 -8.23 8.62 22.10
CA PHE A 292 -9.56 8.71 22.74
C PHE A 292 -9.51 9.09 24.23
N ALA A 293 -8.44 8.69 24.91
CA ALA A 293 -8.20 9.09 26.30
C ALA A 293 -7.77 10.56 26.45
N GLY A 294 -7.49 11.24 25.33
CA GLY A 294 -7.04 12.62 25.29
C GLY A 294 -8.17 13.63 25.56
N PRO A 295 -7.83 14.85 26.00
CA PRO A 295 -8.81 15.87 26.36
C PRO A 295 -9.56 16.46 25.15
N SER A 296 -9.05 16.32 23.93
CA SER A 296 -9.68 16.87 22.71
C SER A 296 -11.08 16.31 22.45
N TRP A 297 -11.33 15.06 22.85
CA TRP A 297 -12.66 14.44 22.75
C TRP A 297 -13.68 14.98 23.75
N LEU A 298 -13.25 15.56 24.87
CA LEU A 298 -14.16 16.15 25.86
C LEU A 298 -14.81 17.44 25.35
N THR A 299 -14.12 18.13 24.45
CA THR A 299 -14.55 19.41 23.88
C THR A 299 -14.84 19.31 22.39
N TRP A 300 -14.86 18.10 21.82
CA TRP A 300 -15.11 17.91 20.40
C TRP A 300 -16.48 18.48 20.00
N GLN A 301 -16.50 19.17 18.87
CA GLN A 301 -17.70 19.62 18.18
C GLN A 301 -17.49 19.40 16.67
N PRO A 302 -18.57 19.19 15.89
CA PRO A 302 -18.43 19.01 14.45
C PRO A 302 -17.79 20.23 13.79
N SER A 303 -16.85 19.96 12.88
CA SER A 303 -16.21 20.96 12.03
C SER A 303 -16.99 21.12 10.72
N ASP A 304 -16.86 22.27 10.07
CA ASP A 304 -17.27 22.50 8.68
C ASP A 304 -16.18 22.11 7.67
N GLN A 305 -14.95 21.89 8.15
CA GLN A 305 -13.82 21.39 7.38
C GLN A 305 -13.67 19.88 7.52
N VAL A 306 -13.16 19.23 6.47
CA VAL A 306 -12.73 17.82 6.52
C VAL A 306 -11.40 17.74 7.24
N GLY A 307 -11.32 16.86 8.24
CA GLY A 307 -10.10 16.57 9.00
C GLY A 307 -9.03 15.91 8.13
N GLN A 308 -7.76 16.11 8.49
CA GLN A 308 -6.62 15.66 7.67
C GLN A 308 -6.40 14.15 7.71
N GLY A 309 -6.88 13.47 8.75
CA GLY A 309 -6.68 12.03 8.92
C GLY A 309 -7.38 11.44 10.14
N LEU A 310 -7.21 10.14 10.34
CA LEU A 310 -7.72 9.36 11.47
C LEU A 310 -6.55 8.70 12.18
N LEU A 311 -6.45 8.86 13.49
CA LEU A 311 -5.53 8.06 14.29
C LEU A 311 -5.98 6.59 14.28
N LEU A 312 -5.15 5.71 13.71
CA LEU A 312 -5.33 4.26 13.77
C LEU A 312 -4.82 3.69 15.10
N GLY A 313 -3.72 4.24 15.60
CA GLY A 313 -3.02 3.76 16.78
C GLY A 313 -1.64 4.37 16.88
N HIS A 314 -0.75 3.73 17.62
CA HIS A 314 0.64 4.17 17.76
C HIS A 314 1.58 3.03 17.36
N LEU A 315 2.68 3.40 16.73
CA LEU A 315 3.78 2.53 16.39
C LEU A 315 4.87 2.66 17.46
N ASP A 316 5.33 1.51 17.92
CA ASP A 316 6.46 1.35 18.82
C ASP A 316 7.49 0.37 18.19
N ALA A 317 8.76 0.49 18.56
CA ALA A 317 9.82 -0.46 18.22
C ALA A 317 10.49 -0.98 19.49
N ASP A 318 10.82 -2.28 19.53
CA ASP A 318 11.33 -2.94 20.74
C ASP A 318 12.65 -2.34 21.23
N GLU A 319 13.49 -1.87 20.30
CA GLU A 319 14.79 -1.30 20.61
C GLU A 319 14.71 0.06 21.33
N VAL A 320 13.59 0.78 21.21
CA VAL A 320 13.45 2.17 21.69
C VAL A 320 12.04 2.46 22.18
N SER A 321 11.90 2.65 23.49
CA SER A 321 10.62 2.93 24.15
C SER A 321 10.30 4.43 24.31
N THR A 322 11.21 5.31 23.88
CA THR A 322 11.10 6.76 24.07
C THR A 322 10.26 7.46 23.00
N LEU A 323 10.07 6.84 21.84
CA LEU A 323 9.29 7.38 20.73
C LEU A 323 8.04 6.54 20.50
N ARG A 324 6.88 7.19 20.49
CA ARG A 324 5.60 6.61 20.05
C ARG A 324 5.10 7.40 18.86
N ILE A 325 4.99 6.75 17.71
CA ILE A 325 4.64 7.44 16.47
C ILE A 325 3.15 7.20 16.19
N PRO A 326 2.30 8.23 16.10
CA PRO A 326 0.92 8.07 15.67
C PRO A 326 0.88 7.44 14.27
N LEU A 327 0.06 6.41 14.04
CA LEU A 327 -0.24 5.96 12.69
C LEU A 327 -1.53 6.62 12.24
N ILE A 328 -1.46 7.44 11.18
CA ILE A 328 -2.59 8.25 10.71
C ILE A 328 -2.99 7.80 9.30
N LEU A 329 -4.28 7.54 9.12
CA LEU A 329 -4.89 7.27 7.81
C LEU A 329 -5.51 8.55 7.25
N ARG A 330 -5.19 8.97 6.01
CA ARG A 330 -5.78 10.18 5.42
C ARG A 330 -7.29 10.05 5.18
N VAL A 331 -8.01 11.17 5.24
CA VAL A 331 -9.47 11.23 5.02
C VAL A 331 -9.82 12.12 3.83
N PRO A 332 -10.75 11.69 2.96
CA PRO A 332 -11.23 10.32 2.83
C PRO A 332 -10.11 9.41 2.32
N PHE A 333 -10.07 8.15 2.78
CA PHE A 333 -9.06 7.21 2.30
C PHE A 333 -9.45 6.65 0.92
N GLY A 334 -8.49 6.70 -0.02
CA GLY A 334 -8.67 6.31 -1.42
C GLY A 334 -8.41 4.83 -1.73
N ARG A 335 -8.18 4.00 -0.70
CA ARG A 335 -7.92 2.56 -0.81
C ARG A 335 -8.72 1.80 0.24
N PRO A 336 -9.11 0.54 0.01
CA PRO A 336 -9.86 -0.21 1.02
C PRO A 336 -9.00 -0.44 2.27
N VAL A 337 -9.64 -0.48 3.43
CA VAL A 337 -8.98 -0.82 4.69
C VAL A 337 -9.53 -2.15 5.15
N TRP A 338 -8.64 -3.12 5.39
CA TRP A 338 -8.97 -4.42 5.95
C TRP A 338 -8.55 -4.47 7.42
N ILE A 339 -9.48 -4.80 8.31
CA ILE A 339 -9.18 -5.13 9.70
C ILE A 339 -9.16 -6.64 9.83
N ASP A 340 -7.98 -7.18 10.17
CA ASP A 340 -7.80 -8.60 10.38
C ASP A 340 -8.58 -9.10 11.58
N ARG A 341 -8.71 -10.42 11.69
CA ARG A 341 -9.27 -11.04 12.89
C ARG A 341 -8.38 -10.73 14.10
N GLY A 342 -9.01 -10.31 15.19
CA GLY A 342 -8.32 -10.11 16.47
C GLY A 342 -8.11 -11.37 17.29
N THR A 343 -7.37 -11.24 18.38
CA THR A 343 -7.06 -12.36 19.29
C THR A 343 -8.26 -12.76 20.16
N ALA A 344 -9.16 -11.82 20.45
CA ALA A 344 -10.42 -12.06 21.15
C ALA A 344 -11.65 -11.74 20.26
N PRO A 345 -12.80 -12.40 20.52
CA PRO A 345 -14.04 -12.15 19.80
C PRO A 345 -14.44 -10.66 19.81
N GLY A 346 -14.53 -10.12 18.59
CA GLY A 346 -14.97 -8.77 18.27
C GLY A 346 -13.98 -7.65 18.54
N ASP A 347 -12.71 -7.94 18.83
CA ASP A 347 -11.63 -6.95 18.77
C ASP A 347 -11.65 -6.18 17.43
N ALA A 348 -11.82 -6.90 16.32
CA ALA A 348 -11.96 -6.32 14.99
C ALA A 348 -13.16 -5.35 14.89
N ALA A 349 -14.28 -5.69 15.51
CA ALA A 349 -15.47 -4.85 15.52
C ALA A 349 -15.28 -3.60 16.40
N ALA A 350 -14.65 -3.75 17.57
CA ALA A 350 -14.31 -2.63 18.43
C ALA A 350 -13.37 -1.63 17.72
N PHE A 351 -12.38 -2.15 16.99
CA PHE A 351 -11.48 -1.31 16.20
C PHE A 351 -12.22 -0.63 15.03
N ALA A 352 -13.07 -1.36 14.31
CA ALA A 352 -13.88 -0.79 13.25
C ALA A 352 -14.76 0.37 13.75
N TRP A 353 -15.47 0.20 14.89
CA TRP A 353 -16.28 1.28 15.46
C TRP A 353 -15.47 2.47 15.96
N SER A 354 -14.24 2.22 16.39
CA SER A 354 -13.28 3.26 16.74
C SER A 354 -12.91 4.10 15.50
N LEU A 355 -12.61 3.45 14.37
CA LEU A 355 -12.32 4.13 13.11
C LEU A 355 -13.55 4.86 12.54
N VAL A 356 -14.74 4.25 12.59
CA VAL A 356 -16.01 4.89 12.18
C VAL A 356 -16.27 6.15 13.00
N THR A 357 -16.03 6.11 14.32
CA THR A 357 -16.20 7.27 15.19
C THR A 357 -15.27 8.41 14.77
N ARG A 358 -14.00 8.10 14.50
CA ARG A 358 -13.03 9.10 14.02
C ARG A 358 -13.40 9.63 12.64
N PHE A 359 -13.82 8.76 11.72
CA PHE A 359 -14.24 9.18 10.38
C PHE A 359 -15.40 10.16 10.44
N LEU A 360 -16.44 9.85 11.21
CA LEU A 360 -17.56 10.76 11.41
C LEU A 360 -17.14 12.04 12.15
N ALA A 361 -16.17 11.97 13.06
CA ALA A 361 -15.64 13.17 13.72
C ALA A 361 -14.83 14.08 12.76
N ALA A 362 -14.19 13.49 11.75
CA ALA A 362 -13.38 14.16 10.75
C ALA A 362 -14.19 14.73 9.57
N VAL A 363 -15.45 14.33 9.39
CA VAL A 363 -16.26 14.75 8.23
C VAL A 363 -17.43 15.63 8.70
N PRO A 364 -17.72 16.75 8.00
CA PRO A 364 -18.82 17.63 8.38
C PRO A 364 -20.19 16.95 8.41
N PRO A 365 -21.09 17.34 9.33
CA PRO A 365 -22.48 16.87 9.35
C PRO A 365 -23.18 17.08 8.00
N GLY A 366 -23.84 16.03 7.51
CA GLY A 366 -24.52 16.03 6.21
C GLY A 366 -23.62 15.71 5.01
N ALA A 367 -22.29 15.70 5.18
CA ALA A 367 -21.36 15.34 4.12
C ALA A 367 -21.10 13.82 4.00
N VAL A 368 -21.56 13.02 4.97
CA VAL A 368 -21.36 11.57 5.02
C VAL A 368 -22.65 10.79 5.28
N ALA A 369 -22.79 9.64 4.62
CA ALA A 369 -23.67 8.54 5.01
C ALA A 369 -22.82 7.32 5.43
N LEU A 370 -23.38 6.52 6.34
CA LEU A 370 -22.80 5.27 6.82
C LEU A 370 -23.62 4.08 6.29
N ASP A 371 -23.02 3.21 5.51
CA ASP A 371 -23.65 1.99 4.99
C ASP A 371 -23.00 0.78 5.65
N VAL A 372 -23.77 0.07 6.50
CA VAL A 372 -23.27 -1.12 7.21
C VAL A 372 -23.85 -2.38 6.62
N ILE A 373 -22.99 -3.29 6.19
CA ILE A 373 -23.34 -4.59 5.61
C ILE A 373 -22.82 -5.67 6.55
N ASP A 374 -23.70 -6.57 6.98
CA ASP A 374 -23.39 -7.68 7.88
C ASP A 374 -24.25 -8.87 7.44
N PRO A 375 -23.80 -9.68 6.46
CA PRO A 375 -24.64 -10.74 5.87
C PRO A 375 -25.15 -11.74 6.90
N THR A 376 -24.35 -12.04 7.94
CA THR A 376 -24.70 -13.00 9.00
C THR A 376 -25.54 -12.36 10.10
N GLY A 377 -25.40 -11.05 10.32
CA GLY A 377 -26.08 -10.33 11.40
C GLY A 377 -25.51 -10.64 12.78
N LEU A 378 -24.35 -11.30 12.85
CA LEU A 378 -23.74 -11.79 14.09
C LEU A 378 -22.61 -10.90 14.61
N SER A 379 -22.25 -9.83 13.88
CA SER A 379 -21.12 -8.96 14.22
C SER A 379 -21.35 -8.03 15.43
N GLY A 380 -22.57 -8.01 15.98
CA GLY A 380 -23.00 -7.06 17.01
C GLY A 380 -23.48 -5.71 16.47
N ALA A 381 -23.31 -5.41 15.18
CA ALA A 381 -23.74 -4.13 14.57
C ALA A 381 -25.24 -3.84 14.68
N GLY A 382 -26.08 -4.83 15.04
CA GLY A 382 -27.54 -4.75 15.07
C GLY A 382 -28.11 -3.63 15.94
N TRP A 383 -27.35 -3.06 16.88
CA TRP A 383 -27.78 -1.91 17.67
C TRP A 383 -28.10 -0.67 16.81
N LEU A 384 -27.52 -0.55 15.60
CA LEU A 384 -27.84 0.53 14.64
C LEU A 384 -29.32 0.54 14.23
N ASN A 385 -29.97 -0.63 14.23
CA ASN A 385 -31.38 -0.75 13.89
C ASN A 385 -32.30 -0.08 14.92
N GLY A 386 -31.80 0.13 16.14
CA GLY A 386 -32.49 0.80 17.24
C GLY A 386 -32.33 2.32 17.26
N LEU A 387 -31.57 2.91 16.32
CA LEU A 387 -31.43 4.35 16.22
C LEU A 387 -32.76 5.05 15.84
N PRO A 388 -32.96 6.33 16.21
CA PRO A 388 -34.11 7.11 15.77
C PRO A 388 -34.22 7.16 14.24
N GLY A 389 -35.46 7.25 13.72
CA GLY A 389 -35.76 7.20 12.28
C GLY A 389 -34.83 8.06 11.40
N PRO A 390 -34.65 9.37 11.68
CA PRO A 390 -33.74 10.21 10.88
C PRO A 390 -32.29 9.71 10.88
N SER A 391 -31.74 9.34 12.04
CA SER A 391 -30.38 8.80 12.15
C SER A 391 -30.24 7.44 11.46
N ARG A 392 -31.26 6.58 11.57
CA ARG A 392 -31.24 5.25 10.98
C ARG A 392 -31.41 5.29 9.47
N ASP A 393 -32.42 6.01 9.00
CA ASP A 393 -32.89 5.94 7.61
C ASP A 393 -32.10 6.88 6.69
N LEU A 394 -31.71 8.07 7.17
CA LEU A 394 -31.01 9.08 6.36
C LEU A 394 -29.50 8.98 6.50
N LEU A 395 -28.99 8.86 7.73
CA LEU A 395 -27.55 8.75 7.98
C LEU A 395 -27.04 7.31 7.79
N CYS A 396 -27.75 6.31 8.31
CA CYS A 396 -27.28 4.91 8.31
C CYS A 396 -27.93 4.02 7.22
N GLY A 397 -28.48 4.62 6.16
CA GLY A 397 -29.04 3.90 5.01
C GLY A 397 -30.17 2.91 5.32
N GLY A 398 -30.85 3.04 6.46
CA GLY A 398 -31.89 2.12 6.95
C GLY A 398 -31.44 1.15 8.05
N GLY A 399 -30.25 1.33 8.63
CA GLY A 399 -29.69 0.42 9.64
C GLY A 399 -28.78 -0.64 9.02
N VAL A 400 -28.60 -1.79 9.67
CA VAL A 400 -27.70 -2.86 9.19
C VAL A 400 -28.36 -3.69 8.09
N ALA A 401 -27.68 -3.88 6.96
CA ALA A 401 -28.13 -4.76 5.89
C ALA A 401 -27.65 -6.18 6.14
N VAL A 402 -28.61 -7.09 6.32
CA VAL A 402 -28.39 -8.53 6.60
C VAL A 402 -29.04 -9.39 5.53
N GLY A 403 -28.52 -10.61 5.30
CA GLY A 403 -29.05 -11.55 4.30
C GLY A 403 -29.34 -10.90 2.94
N ALA A 404 -30.55 -11.09 2.40
CA ALA A 404 -30.92 -10.54 1.09
C ALA A 404 -30.84 -9.00 0.98
N GLU A 405 -30.92 -8.26 2.10
CA GLU A 405 -30.73 -6.81 2.07
C GLU A 405 -29.25 -6.42 1.87
N ALA A 406 -28.30 -7.25 2.31
CA ALA A 406 -26.87 -7.05 2.05
C ALA A 406 -26.60 -6.98 0.55
N GLY A 407 -27.11 -7.95 -0.21
CA GLY A 407 -27.00 -7.97 -1.67
C GLY A 407 -27.64 -6.74 -2.34
N ARG A 408 -28.85 -6.34 -1.90
CA ARG A 408 -29.53 -5.14 -2.44
C ARG A 408 -28.80 -3.84 -2.11
N ARG A 409 -28.17 -3.74 -0.94
CA ARG A 409 -27.37 -2.58 -0.58
C ARG A 409 -26.07 -2.53 -1.39
N LEU A 410 -25.41 -3.66 -1.59
CA LEU A 410 -24.24 -3.75 -2.48
C LEU A 410 -24.57 -3.32 -3.91
N ASP A 411 -25.70 -3.77 -4.47
CA ASP A 411 -26.12 -3.37 -5.81
C ASP A 411 -26.32 -1.85 -5.91
N ARG A 412 -27.00 -1.24 -4.93
CA ARG A 412 -27.17 0.23 -4.87
C ARG A 412 -25.84 0.99 -4.75
N LEU A 413 -24.87 0.45 -4.00
CA LEU A 413 -23.54 1.06 -3.86
C LEU A 413 -22.75 0.95 -5.16
N LEU A 414 -22.81 -0.18 -5.87
CA LEU A 414 -22.16 -0.34 -7.16
C LEU A 414 -22.81 0.54 -8.24
N ASP A 415 -24.14 0.68 -8.25
CA ASP A 415 -24.82 1.62 -9.14
C ASP A 415 -24.35 3.07 -8.90
N LEU A 416 -24.08 3.45 -7.63
CA LEU A 416 -23.51 4.75 -7.30
C LEU A 416 -22.07 4.90 -7.79
N VAL A 417 -21.24 3.87 -7.63
CA VAL A 417 -19.86 3.84 -8.16
C VAL A 417 -19.88 4.01 -9.68
N ASP A 418 -20.74 3.28 -10.38
CA ASP A 418 -20.93 3.37 -11.83
C ASP A 418 -21.38 4.78 -12.25
N LEU A 419 -22.34 5.36 -11.53
CA LEU A 419 -22.82 6.71 -11.81
C LEU A 419 -21.71 7.76 -11.64
N ARG A 420 -20.90 7.66 -10.57
CA ARG A 420 -19.80 8.60 -10.30
C ARG A 420 -18.64 8.43 -11.27
N ALA A 421 -18.36 7.21 -11.71
CA ALA A 421 -17.33 6.94 -12.71
C ALA A 421 -17.66 7.57 -14.07
N VAL A 422 -18.94 7.61 -14.45
CA VAL A 422 -19.40 8.21 -15.71
C VAL A 422 -19.55 9.73 -15.59
N GLY A 423 -19.97 10.23 -14.43
CA GLY A 423 -20.28 11.64 -14.22
C GLY A 423 -19.08 12.56 -13.99
N GLY A 424 -18.02 12.06 -13.36
CA GLY A 424 -16.94 12.93 -12.87
C GLY A 424 -17.35 13.71 -11.62
N GLU A 425 -16.55 14.70 -11.21
CA GLU A 425 -16.72 15.41 -9.92
C GLU A 425 -18.06 16.15 -9.79
N GLU A 426 -18.66 16.60 -10.89
CA GLU A 426 -19.93 17.36 -10.89
C GLU A 426 -21.13 16.52 -10.40
N GLN A 427 -21.15 15.19 -10.64
CA GLN A 427 -22.20 14.30 -10.13
C GLN A 427 -22.03 13.91 -8.66
N MET A 428 -20.88 14.14 -8.02
CA MET A 428 -20.69 13.77 -6.60
C MET A 428 -21.58 14.58 -5.64
N PHE A 429 -22.04 15.75 -6.06
CA PHE A 429 -22.79 16.70 -5.23
C PHE A 429 -24.24 16.93 -5.69
N LEU A 430 -24.68 16.25 -6.75
CA LEU A 430 -26.06 16.32 -7.24
C LEU A 430 -26.97 15.37 -6.44
N ASP A 431 -28.21 15.79 -6.22
CA ASP A 431 -29.33 15.06 -5.58
C ASP A 431 -29.48 15.10 -4.05
N GLY A 432 -28.73 15.94 -3.32
CA GLY A 432 -28.94 16.12 -1.87
C GLY A 432 -28.63 14.88 -1.02
N ALA A 433 -28.04 13.84 -1.65
CA ALA A 433 -27.41 12.72 -0.97
C ALA A 433 -26.02 13.13 -0.46
N PRO A 434 -25.54 12.53 0.64
CA PRO A 434 -24.20 12.84 1.14
C PRO A 434 -23.11 12.52 0.09
N PRO A 435 -22.15 13.43 -0.14
CA PRO A 435 -21.07 13.22 -1.12
C PRO A 435 -20.19 12.03 -0.76
N VAL A 436 -20.00 11.73 0.53
CA VAL A 436 -19.23 10.57 0.98
C VAL A 436 -20.16 9.47 1.49
N ARG A 437 -19.89 8.22 1.09
CA ARG A 437 -20.57 7.05 1.67
C ARG A 437 -19.55 6.09 2.26
N LEU A 438 -19.38 6.14 3.59
CA LEU A 438 -18.52 5.20 4.30
C LEU A 438 -19.22 3.85 4.35
N VAL A 439 -18.62 2.83 3.74
CA VAL A 439 -19.11 1.46 3.74
C VAL A 439 -18.33 0.64 4.76
N VAL A 440 -19.04 -0.04 5.66
CA VAL A 440 -18.45 -0.99 6.61
C VAL A 440 -19.04 -2.37 6.37
N VAL A 441 -18.20 -3.32 5.99
CA VAL A 441 -18.58 -4.72 5.77
C VAL A 441 -18.08 -5.57 6.93
N PHE A 442 -19.00 -5.97 7.81
CA PHE A 442 -18.72 -6.92 8.87
C PHE A 442 -18.82 -8.36 8.38
N ASP A 443 -18.11 -9.25 9.06
CA ASP A 443 -17.98 -10.66 8.73
C ASP A 443 -17.62 -10.86 7.25
N VAL A 444 -16.54 -10.18 6.84
CA VAL A 444 -16.11 -10.13 5.43
C VAL A 444 -15.88 -11.52 4.83
N GLY A 445 -15.51 -12.52 5.63
CA GLY A 445 -15.41 -13.91 5.16
C GLY A 445 -16.74 -14.42 4.61
N ALA A 446 -17.83 -14.32 5.39
CA ALA A 446 -19.16 -14.70 4.94
C ALA A 446 -19.63 -13.83 3.77
N ALA A 447 -19.32 -12.53 3.82
CA ALA A 447 -19.66 -11.61 2.75
C ALA A 447 -18.98 -11.98 1.42
N LEU A 448 -17.73 -12.44 1.45
CA LEU A 448 -17.00 -12.87 0.27
C LEU A 448 -17.49 -14.21 -0.30
N GLU A 449 -18.00 -15.10 0.56
CA GLU A 449 -18.65 -16.34 0.11
C GLU A 449 -19.93 -16.05 -0.68
N GLU A 450 -20.75 -15.10 -0.23
CA GLU A 450 -22.05 -14.79 -0.84
C GLU A 450 -21.94 -13.75 -1.98
N HIS A 451 -21.04 -12.78 -1.86
CA HIS A 451 -20.99 -11.57 -2.70
C HIS A 451 -19.59 -11.22 -3.22
N GLY A 452 -18.69 -12.21 -3.30
CA GLY A 452 -17.27 -12.02 -3.58
C GLY A 452 -16.91 -11.06 -4.72
N ASP A 453 -17.48 -11.24 -5.91
CA ASP A 453 -17.13 -10.42 -7.07
C ASP A 453 -17.61 -8.96 -6.92
N ARG A 454 -18.78 -8.75 -6.32
CA ARG A 454 -19.33 -7.42 -6.01
C ARG A 454 -18.49 -6.70 -4.96
N LEU A 455 -18.03 -7.43 -3.94
CA LEU A 455 -17.21 -6.86 -2.87
C LEU A 455 -15.79 -6.51 -3.33
N ILE A 456 -15.16 -7.36 -4.14
CA ILE A 456 -13.86 -7.02 -4.76
C ILE A 456 -14.01 -5.72 -5.53
N ARG A 457 -15.02 -5.65 -6.41
CA ARG A 457 -15.29 -4.47 -7.22
C ARG A 457 -15.52 -3.22 -6.36
N LEU A 458 -16.41 -3.30 -5.38
CA LEU A 458 -16.70 -2.18 -4.48
C LEU A 458 -15.46 -1.72 -3.73
N ALA A 459 -14.65 -2.65 -3.22
CA ALA A 459 -13.43 -2.35 -2.48
C ALA A 459 -12.34 -1.71 -3.37
N THR A 460 -12.23 -2.09 -4.64
CA THR A 460 -11.20 -1.56 -5.55
C THR A 460 -11.62 -0.29 -6.28
N GLU A 461 -12.90 -0.17 -6.66
CA GLU A 461 -13.42 0.96 -7.47
C GLU A 461 -14.13 2.03 -6.63
N GLY A 462 -14.65 1.68 -5.46
CA GLY A 462 -15.42 2.60 -4.61
C GLY A 462 -14.61 3.71 -3.94
N PRO A 463 -13.49 3.41 -3.24
CA PRO A 463 -12.73 4.42 -2.51
C PRO A 463 -12.33 5.67 -3.30
N PRO A 464 -11.79 5.58 -4.55
CA PRO A 464 -11.46 6.78 -5.33
C PRO A 464 -12.69 7.61 -5.75
N LEU A 465 -13.91 7.05 -5.65
CA LEU A 465 -15.17 7.70 -6.01
C LEU A 465 -15.98 8.10 -4.77
N ALA A 466 -15.30 8.48 -3.69
CA ALA A 466 -15.90 8.90 -2.42
C ALA A 466 -16.85 7.85 -1.80
N VAL A 467 -16.53 6.57 -2.00
CA VAL A 467 -17.14 5.43 -1.30
C VAL A 467 -16.04 4.67 -0.53
N PRO A 468 -15.51 5.21 0.57
CA PRO A 468 -14.47 4.54 1.35
C PRO A 468 -14.99 3.23 1.93
N VAL A 469 -14.18 2.16 1.85
CA VAL A 469 -14.60 0.80 2.25
C VAL A 469 -13.73 0.28 3.39
N LEU A 470 -14.37 -0.06 4.50
CA LEU A 470 -13.78 -0.77 5.64
C LEU A 470 -14.30 -2.21 5.66
N LEU A 471 -13.41 -3.19 5.58
CA LEU A 471 -13.73 -4.61 5.64
C LEU A 471 -13.25 -5.19 6.97
N VAL A 472 -14.13 -5.88 7.68
CA VAL A 472 -13.88 -6.33 9.06
C VAL A 472 -14.00 -7.85 9.13
N GLU A 473 -12.90 -8.51 9.44
CA GLU A 473 -12.85 -9.95 9.63
C GLU A 473 -13.21 -10.31 11.07
N THR A 474 -14.48 -10.67 11.30
CA THR A 474 -14.96 -11.11 12.61
C THR A 474 -14.90 -12.64 12.73
N ASP A 475 -15.97 -13.34 12.38
CA ASP A 475 -16.22 -14.73 12.76
C ASP A 475 -15.84 -15.71 11.64
N THR A 476 -16.05 -15.35 10.37
CA THR A 476 -15.75 -16.23 9.23
C THR A 476 -14.31 -15.98 8.72
N PRO A 477 -13.44 -17.01 8.72
CA PRO A 477 -12.03 -16.84 8.37
C PRO A 477 -11.82 -16.62 6.87
N THR A 478 -10.74 -15.93 6.53
CA THR A 478 -10.38 -15.62 5.13
C THR A 478 -9.01 -16.12 4.69
N ASP A 479 -8.30 -16.89 5.53
CA ASP A 479 -6.89 -17.26 5.37
C ASP A 479 -6.55 -17.95 4.03
N GLU A 480 -7.51 -18.68 3.43
CA GLU A 480 -7.33 -19.37 2.15
C GLU A 480 -8.05 -18.67 0.97
N SER A 481 -8.68 -17.52 1.21
CA SER A 481 -9.50 -16.83 0.22
C SER A 481 -8.63 -15.97 -0.70
N VAL A 482 -8.49 -16.42 -1.96
CA VAL A 482 -7.88 -15.61 -3.04
C VAL A 482 -8.59 -14.26 -3.21
N ARG A 483 -9.91 -14.22 -2.95
CA ARG A 483 -10.70 -12.97 -3.01
C ARG A 483 -10.30 -12.01 -1.89
N ALA A 484 -10.12 -12.52 -0.67
CA ALA A 484 -9.64 -11.71 0.46
C ALA A 484 -8.21 -11.20 0.19
N MET A 485 -7.31 -12.07 -0.27
CA MET A 485 -5.94 -11.68 -0.63
C MET A 485 -5.92 -10.54 -1.65
N ARG A 486 -6.76 -10.62 -2.70
CA ARG A 486 -6.85 -9.56 -3.71
C ARG A 486 -7.28 -8.21 -3.13
N ILE A 487 -8.22 -8.19 -2.19
CA ILE A 487 -8.65 -6.95 -1.52
C ILE A 487 -7.55 -6.44 -0.58
N LYS A 488 -6.93 -7.32 0.22
CA LYS A 488 -5.81 -6.97 1.12
C LYS A 488 -4.65 -6.33 0.34
N MET A 489 -4.30 -6.87 -0.84
CA MET A 489 -3.25 -6.30 -1.71
C MET A 489 -3.63 -4.94 -2.31
N ALA A 490 -4.91 -4.67 -2.54
CA ALA A 490 -5.37 -3.38 -3.05
C ALA A 490 -5.38 -2.28 -1.97
N GLY A 491 -5.33 -2.65 -0.69
CA GLY A 491 -5.56 -1.76 0.44
C GLY A 491 -4.49 -1.82 1.53
N SER A 492 -4.86 -1.33 2.71
CA SER A 492 -4.08 -1.46 3.94
C SER A 492 -4.69 -2.55 4.81
N THR A 493 -3.86 -3.39 5.44
CA THR A 493 -4.32 -4.40 6.40
C THR A 493 -3.88 -4.00 7.81
N LEU A 494 -4.81 -4.02 8.76
CA LEU A 494 -4.61 -3.54 10.12
C LEU A 494 -4.90 -4.64 11.16
N PRO A 495 -3.96 -4.91 12.08
CA PRO A 495 -4.21 -5.81 13.20
C PRO A 495 -5.03 -5.11 14.31
N PRO A 496 -6.19 -5.65 14.75
CA PRO A 496 -7.06 -4.96 15.71
C PRO A 496 -6.68 -5.11 17.19
N SER A 497 -5.86 -6.10 17.54
CA SER A 497 -5.49 -6.43 18.93
C SER A 497 -4.01 -6.16 19.21
N GLY A 498 -3.39 -5.30 18.41
CA GLY A 498 -1.96 -5.15 18.33
C GLY A 498 -1.32 -6.16 17.38
N GLY A 499 -0.29 -5.72 16.66
CA GLY A 499 0.40 -6.57 15.70
C GLY A 499 1.53 -5.85 14.99
N THR A 500 2.27 -6.59 14.18
CA THR A 500 3.43 -6.06 13.46
C THR A 500 3.01 -5.49 12.12
N LEU A 501 3.52 -4.31 11.80
CA LEU A 501 3.52 -3.68 10.48
C LEU A 501 4.96 -3.55 9.99
N SER A 502 5.15 -3.57 8.67
CA SER A 502 6.44 -3.27 8.06
C SER A 502 6.44 -1.83 7.56
N ASP A 503 7.52 -1.09 7.80
CA ASP A 503 7.67 0.24 7.20
C ASP A 503 8.00 0.13 5.69
N PRO A 504 7.61 1.14 4.89
CA PRO A 504 7.78 1.10 3.44
C PRO A 504 9.20 1.44 2.96
N TRP A 505 10.12 1.90 3.82
CA TRP A 505 11.42 2.42 3.40
C TRP A 505 12.54 1.40 3.52
N VAL A 506 12.63 0.75 4.66
CA VAL A 506 13.67 -0.24 4.99
C VAL A 506 13.09 -1.61 5.31
N GLY A 507 11.75 -1.74 5.33
CA GLY A 507 11.07 -3.01 5.63
C GLY A 507 11.14 -3.41 7.10
N GLY A 508 11.50 -2.47 7.98
CA GLY A 508 11.61 -2.69 9.42
C GLY A 508 10.27 -3.01 10.06
N SER A 509 10.31 -3.85 11.10
CA SER A 509 9.13 -4.27 11.87
C SER A 509 8.78 -3.23 12.94
N TRP A 510 7.52 -2.80 12.96
CA TRP A 510 6.93 -1.89 13.93
C TRP A 510 5.72 -2.54 14.60
N THR A 511 5.54 -2.34 15.90
CA THR A 511 4.37 -2.82 16.61
C THR A 511 3.30 -1.74 16.61
N LEU A 512 2.17 -1.99 15.95
CA LEU A 512 0.97 -1.16 16.05
C LEU A 512 0.23 -1.51 17.34
N THR A 513 -0.07 -0.51 18.15
CA THR A 513 -1.06 -0.55 19.22
C THR A 513 -2.27 0.27 18.81
N PRO A 514 -3.40 -0.36 18.42
CA PRO A 514 -4.62 0.35 18.01
C PRO A 514 -5.18 1.25 19.11
N ASP A 515 -5.73 2.41 18.73
CA ASP A 515 -6.43 3.29 19.67
C ASP A 515 -7.94 3.01 19.64
N LEU A 516 -8.45 2.43 20.72
CA LEU A 516 -9.81 1.90 20.81
C LEU A 516 -10.71 2.77 21.69
N LEU A 517 -12.00 2.81 21.36
CA LEU A 517 -13.02 3.38 22.22
C LEU A 517 -13.05 2.66 23.59
N PRO A 518 -13.07 3.38 24.71
CA PRO A 518 -12.96 2.80 26.04
C PRO A 518 -14.17 1.93 26.44
N ASP A 519 -15.32 2.09 25.79
CA ASP A 519 -16.56 1.37 26.04
C ASP A 519 -17.07 0.57 24.82
N GLY A 520 -16.18 0.24 23.89
CA GLY A 520 -16.46 -0.65 22.75
C GLY A 520 -17.00 -2.00 23.20
N ALA A 521 -18.32 -2.18 23.11
CA ALA A 521 -19.00 -3.44 23.38
C ALA A 521 -19.85 -3.83 22.16
N HIS A 522 -19.98 -5.14 21.91
CA HIS A 522 -20.63 -5.65 20.69
C HIS A 522 -22.10 -5.29 20.60
N ASP A 523 -22.81 -5.15 21.73
CA ASP A 523 -24.28 -5.11 21.74
C ASP A 523 -24.88 -3.70 21.96
N ARG A 524 -24.06 -2.67 22.07
CA ARG A 524 -24.54 -1.28 22.27
C ARG A 524 -23.59 -0.28 21.62
N PRO A 525 -24.09 0.86 21.14
CA PRO A 525 -23.20 1.89 20.65
C PRO A 525 -22.33 2.43 21.79
N PRO A 526 -21.02 2.60 21.58
CA PRO A 526 -20.17 3.41 22.44
C PRO A 526 -20.78 4.80 22.67
N ALA A 527 -20.61 5.35 23.87
CA ALA A 527 -21.20 6.63 24.24
C ALA A 527 -20.70 7.77 23.34
N LEU A 528 -19.40 7.76 23.02
CA LEU A 528 -18.81 8.74 22.12
C LEU A 528 -19.31 8.59 20.68
N LEU A 529 -19.38 7.36 20.15
CA LEU A 529 -19.96 7.12 18.83
C LEU A 529 -21.42 7.62 18.77
N SER A 530 -22.20 7.34 19.82
CA SER A 530 -23.58 7.85 19.92
C SER A 530 -23.64 9.38 19.89
N HIS A 531 -22.71 10.05 20.58
CA HIS A 531 -22.62 11.51 20.58
C HIS A 531 -22.32 12.05 19.17
N VAL A 532 -21.32 11.48 18.48
CA VAL A 532 -20.94 11.87 17.12
C VAL A 532 -22.08 11.62 16.12
N LEU A 533 -22.70 10.43 16.15
CA LEU A 533 -23.86 10.11 15.30
C LEU A 533 -25.02 11.08 15.51
N ASN A 534 -25.32 11.46 16.75
CA ASN A 534 -26.36 12.43 17.05
C ASN A 534 -26.03 13.83 16.51
N ALA A 535 -24.75 14.21 16.50
CA ALA A 535 -24.34 15.49 15.92
C ALA A 535 -24.58 15.53 14.40
N HIS A 536 -24.28 14.43 13.71
CA HIS A 536 -24.60 14.25 12.27
C HIS A 536 -26.11 14.22 12.02
N ALA A 537 -26.87 13.52 12.87
CA ALA A 537 -28.31 13.37 12.71
C ALA A 537 -29.09 14.69 12.80
N ARG A 538 -28.57 15.70 13.54
CA ARG A 538 -29.22 17.01 13.71
C ARG A 538 -29.39 17.79 12.41
N VAL A 539 -28.65 17.47 11.36
CA VAL A 539 -28.80 18.14 10.04
C VAL A 539 -30.08 17.69 9.33
N PHE A 540 -30.62 16.53 9.72
CA PHE A 540 -31.75 15.89 9.04
C PHE A 540 -33.11 16.07 9.75
N GLY A 541 -33.13 16.69 10.93
CA GLY A 541 -34.34 16.93 11.73
C GLY A 541 -34.58 18.42 11.94
#